data_AF-A0A5N7MWC5-F1
#
_entry.id   AF-A0A5N7MWC5-F1
#
_cell.length_a   1.000
_cell.length_b   1.000
_cell.length_c   1.000
_cell.angle_alpha   90.00
_cell.angle_beta   90.00
_cell.angle_gamma   90.00
#
_symmetry.space_group_name_H-M   'P 1'
#
loop_
_entity.id
_entity.type
_entity.pdbx_description
1 polymer ?
#
loop_
_entity_poly.entity_id
_entity_poly.type
_entity_poly.pdbx_seq_one_letter_code
_entity_poly.pdbx_strand_id
1 'polypeptide(L)'
;MADLEQKAIGLLRITQIKVLVIDEVHNLLCGSHRDQRVILNTLRFLSNELRMSLVCFGVMEAREAIHGDVQLARRFEAFTLPRWSANQEFEDLIRAALRNLPLRQPSVLTAKSLRHILQATQGLTAGIFTMLNALTIATIENGREQITDDAVLQWTPLIQPEAAYS
;
A
#
# COMPACT_ATOMS: atom_id res chain seq x y z
N MET A 1 9.81 3.94 30.45
CA MET A 1 9.78 4.49 29.07
C MET A 1 11.17 4.89 28.59
N ALA A 2 11.92 5.76 29.29
CA ALA A 2 13.26 6.19 28.85
C ALA A 2 14.27 5.05 28.58
N ASP A 3 14.23 3.96 29.38
CA ASP A 3 15.13 2.80 29.19
C ASP A 3 14.83 2.01 27.89
N LEU A 4 13.57 1.90 27.50
CA LEU A 4 13.16 1.23 26.25
C LEU A 4 13.57 2.05 25.02
N GLU A 5 13.40 3.37 25.07
CA GLU A 5 13.81 4.28 24.01
C GLU A 5 15.33 4.24 23.79
N GLN A 6 16.12 4.30 24.87
CA GLN A 6 17.58 4.21 24.78
C GLN A 6 18.04 2.85 24.24
N LYS A 7 17.41 1.75 24.66
CA LYS A 7 17.68 0.41 24.11
C LYS A 7 17.35 0.34 22.63
N ALA A 8 16.19 0.85 22.20
CA ALA A 8 15.81 0.88 20.80
C ALA A 8 16.82 1.67 19.96
N ILE A 9 17.18 2.88 20.38
CA ILE A 9 18.20 3.71 19.71
C ILE A 9 19.55 2.99 19.67
N GLY A 10 19.95 2.33 20.76
CA GLY A 10 21.19 1.54 20.83
C GLY A 10 21.20 0.41 19.79
N LEU A 11 20.10 -0.33 19.68
CA LEU A 11 19.94 -1.38 18.66
C LEU A 11 19.99 -0.80 17.25
N LEU A 12 19.27 0.30 16.97
CA LEU A 12 19.31 0.96 15.66
C LEU A 12 20.74 1.38 15.26
N ARG A 13 21.54 1.84 16.23
CA ARG A 13 22.96 2.19 16.01
C ARG A 13 23.82 0.97 15.72
N ILE A 14 23.71 -0.08 16.53
CA ILE A 14 24.54 -1.29 16.38
C ILE A 14 24.22 -2.01 15.07
N THR A 15 22.95 -2.08 14.71
CA THR A 15 22.47 -2.68 13.45
C THR A 15 22.74 -1.82 12.22
N GLN A 16 23.18 -0.57 12.40
CA GLN A 16 23.48 0.38 11.32
C GLN A 16 22.34 0.57 10.32
N ILE A 17 21.09 0.58 10.80
CA ILE A 17 19.92 0.78 9.95
C ILE A 17 20.08 2.07 9.13
N LYS A 18 19.79 1.96 7.84
CA LYS A 18 19.89 3.06 6.88
C LYS A 18 18.53 3.62 6.46
N VAL A 19 17.50 2.78 6.52
CA VAL A 19 16.14 3.13 6.13
C VAL A 19 15.19 2.63 7.20
N LEU A 20 14.34 3.52 7.71
CA LEU A 20 13.23 3.19 8.58
C LEU A 20 11.93 3.40 7.80
N VAL A 21 11.17 2.33 7.63
CA VAL A 21 9.85 2.35 7.00
C VAL A 21 8.78 2.36 8.07
N ILE A 22 7.85 3.32 7.97
CA ILE A 22 6.73 3.47 8.91
C ILE A 22 5.44 3.41 8.09
N ASP A 23 4.71 2.32 8.27
CA ASP A 23 3.37 2.19 7.69
C ASP A 23 2.33 2.86 8.60
N GLU A 24 1.22 3.31 8.02
CA GLU A 24 0.11 3.95 8.75
C GLU A 24 0.57 5.12 9.64
N VAL A 25 1.44 5.99 9.11
CA VAL A 25 2.04 7.11 9.85
C VAL A 25 1.00 8.07 10.43
N HIS A 26 -0.21 8.09 9.85
CA HIS A 26 -1.36 8.85 10.33
C HIS A 26 -1.87 8.41 11.71
N ASN A 27 -1.44 7.26 12.24
CA ASN A 27 -1.63 6.90 13.64
C ASN A 27 -1.05 7.95 14.61
N LEU A 28 -0.10 8.78 14.17
CA LEU A 28 0.37 9.93 14.95
C LEU A 28 -0.79 10.87 15.32
N LEU A 29 -1.82 10.97 14.48
CA LEU A 29 -2.96 11.88 14.64
C LEU A 29 -3.91 11.45 15.76
N CYS A 30 -3.90 10.18 16.16
CA CYS A 30 -4.80 9.65 17.19
C CYS A 30 -4.47 10.18 18.60
N GLY A 31 -3.26 10.69 18.83
CA GLY A 31 -2.82 11.25 20.11
C GLY A 31 -3.18 12.72 20.30
N SER A 32 -2.94 13.24 21.50
CA SER A 32 -3.09 14.68 21.77
C SER A 32 -2.06 15.49 20.95
N HIS A 33 -2.26 16.80 20.80
CA HIS A 33 -1.26 17.67 20.16
C HIS A 33 0.12 17.59 20.81
N ARG A 34 0.18 17.29 22.11
CA ARG A 34 1.44 17.08 22.83
C ARG A 34 2.11 15.79 22.34
N ASP A 35 1.35 14.70 22.21
CA ASP A 35 1.86 13.40 21.76
C ASP A 35 2.33 13.47 20.30
N GLN A 36 1.55 14.13 19.44
CA GLN A 36 1.92 14.41 18.05
C GLN A 36 3.29 15.12 17.97
N ARG A 37 3.49 16.17 18.78
CA ARG A 37 4.78 16.88 18.86
C ARG A 37 5.93 15.99 19.34
N VAL A 38 5.69 15.11 20.31
CA VAL A 38 6.69 14.15 20.79
C VAL A 38 7.09 13.22 19.63
N ILE A 39 6.12 12.64 18.92
CA ILE A 39 6.38 11.74 17.79
C ILE A 39 7.16 12.46 16.67
N LEU A 40 6.74 13.65 16.26
CA LEU A 40 7.44 14.43 15.21
C LEU A 40 8.87 14.79 15.64
N ASN A 41 9.09 15.15 16.91
CA ASN A 41 10.43 15.38 17.44
C ASN A 41 11.28 14.09 17.40
N THR A 42 10.71 12.95 17.73
CA THR A 42 11.40 11.65 17.64
C THR A 42 11.76 11.31 16.19
N LEU A 43 10.85 11.49 15.22
CA LEU A 43 11.17 11.30 13.79
C LEU A 43 12.33 12.21 13.35
N ARG A 44 12.32 13.46 13.80
CA ARG A 44 13.39 14.41 13.51
C ARG A 44 14.73 13.96 14.09
N PHE A 45 14.73 13.48 15.34
CA PHE A 45 15.92 12.95 15.99
C PHE A 45 16.45 11.71 15.26
N LEU A 46 15.58 10.76 14.90
CA LEU A 46 15.96 9.55 14.19
C LEU A 46 16.55 9.85 12.80
N SER A 47 15.96 10.79 12.06
CA SER A 47 16.50 11.22 10.77
C SER A 47 17.87 11.90 10.89
N ASN A 48 18.03 12.79 11.86
CA ASN A 48 19.27 13.57 12.03
C ASN A 48 20.41 12.75 12.65
N GLU A 49 20.20 12.20 13.84
CA GLU A 49 21.30 11.66 14.64
C GLU A 49 21.68 10.25 14.28
N LEU A 50 20.73 9.48 13.75
CA LEU A 50 21.03 8.15 13.23
C LEU A 50 21.31 8.18 11.72
N ARG A 51 21.18 9.35 11.08
CA ARG A 51 21.34 9.56 9.63
C ARG A 51 20.51 8.55 8.82
N MET A 52 19.32 8.24 9.30
CA MET A 52 18.42 7.29 8.66
C MET A 52 17.52 8.01 7.66
N SER A 53 17.33 7.40 6.50
CA SER A 53 16.24 7.76 5.59
C SER A 53 14.91 7.29 6.20
N LEU A 54 13.91 8.15 6.18
CA LEU A 54 12.57 7.82 6.66
C LEU A 54 11.63 7.69 5.48
N VAL A 55 10.92 6.58 5.40
CA VAL A 55 9.87 6.35 4.40
C VAL A 55 8.56 6.13 5.15
N CYS A 56 7.61 7.02 4.96
CA CYS A 56 6.33 6.97 5.65
C CYS A 56 5.20 6.69 4.65
N PHE A 57 4.37 5.70 4.96
CA PHE A 57 3.14 5.41 4.26
C PHE A 57 1.95 5.85 5.10
N GLY A 58 0.90 6.36 4.47
CA GLY A 58 -0.31 6.80 5.16
C GLY A 58 -1.16 7.71 4.30
N VAL A 59 -2.10 8.40 4.95
CA VAL A 59 -3.07 9.28 4.30
C VAL A 59 -2.58 10.73 4.22
N MET A 60 -3.31 11.56 3.47
CA MET A 60 -2.95 12.96 3.22
C MET A 60 -2.87 13.80 4.50
N GLU A 61 -3.71 13.52 5.49
CA GLU A 61 -3.74 14.22 6.78
C GLU A 61 -2.42 14.03 7.56
N ALA A 62 -1.82 12.84 7.44
CA ALA A 62 -0.50 12.56 8.01
C ALA A 62 0.57 13.43 7.36
N ARG A 63 0.51 13.57 6.04
CA ARG A 63 1.42 14.44 5.29
C ARG A 63 1.30 15.87 5.79
N GLU A 64 0.08 16.40 5.92
CA GLU A 64 -0.14 17.77 6.41
C GLU A 64 0.40 17.98 7.83
N ALA A 65 0.20 17.02 8.73
CA ALA A 65 0.75 17.09 10.08
C ALA A 65 2.29 17.07 10.10
N ILE A 66 2.93 16.26 9.25
CA ILE A 66 4.39 16.24 9.09
C ILE A 66 4.88 17.56 8.47
N HIS A 67 4.16 18.10 7.48
CA HIS A 67 4.50 19.37 6.81
C HIS A 67 4.33 20.59 7.71
N GLY A 68 3.49 20.50 8.75
CA GLY A 68 3.41 21.49 9.82
C GLY A 68 4.74 21.68 10.57
N ASP A 69 5.64 20.70 10.53
CA ASP A 69 7.01 20.83 11.03
C ASP A 69 7.98 21.22 9.91
N VAL A 70 8.43 22.47 9.90
CA VAL A 70 9.31 23.03 8.85
C VAL A 70 10.60 22.22 8.65
N GLN A 71 11.13 21.56 9.69
CA GLN A 71 12.37 20.80 9.58
C GLN A 71 12.16 19.42 8.97
N LEU A 72 11.00 18.79 9.22
CA LEU A 72 10.62 17.55 8.58
C LEU A 72 10.13 17.79 7.15
N ALA A 73 9.34 18.83 6.92
CA ALA A 73 8.79 19.18 5.61
C ALA A 73 9.87 19.30 4.52
N ARG A 74 11.06 19.82 4.86
CA ARG A 74 12.19 19.95 3.93
C ARG A 74 12.87 18.63 3.55
N ARG A 75 12.55 17.54 4.24
CA ARG A 75 13.19 16.22 4.08
C ARG A 75 12.22 15.14 3.65
N PHE A 76 10.93 15.35 3.88
CA PHE A 76 9.87 14.46 3.43
C PHE A 76 9.34 14.92 2.08
N GLU A 77 9.81 14.28 1.02
CA GLU A 77 9.17 14.36 -0.28
C GLU A 77 7.91 13.48 -0.29
N ALA A 78 6.79 14.05 -0.74
CA ALA A 78 5.52 13.36 -0.78
C ALA A 78 5.29 12.74 -2.16
N PHE A 79 5.05 11.43 -2.17
CA PHE A 79 4.63 10.70 -3.36
C PHE A 79 3.23 10.17 -3.15
N THR A 80 2.30 10.57 -4.02
CA THR A 80 0.94 10.02 -4.00
C THR A 80 0.89 8.80 -4.90
N LEU A 81 0.38 7.69 -4.37
CA LEU A 81 0.08 6.50 -5.17
C LEU A 81 -1.36 6.65 -5.72
N PRO A 82 -1.53 6.98 -7.01
CA PRO A 82 -2.87 7.13 -7.57
C PRO A 82 -3.55 5.76 -7.68
N ARG A 83 -4.88 5.78 -7.80
CA ARG A 83 -5.63 4.59 -8.22
C ARG A 83 -5.22 4.21 -9.64
N TRP A 84 -5.24 2.91 -9.94
CA TRP A 84 -4.98 2.42 -11.28
C TRP A 84 -6.01 2.96 -12.27
N SER A 85 -5.54 3.24 -13.48
CA SER A 85 -6.37 3.76 -14.57
C SER A 85 -6.16 2.93 -15.83
N ALA A 86 -7.00 3.12 -16.85
CA ALA A 86 -6.89 2.38 -18.11
C ALA A 86 -5.68 2.88 -18.93
N ASN A 87 -4.49 2.43 -18.56
CA ASN A 87 -3.21 2.79 -19.16
C ASN A 87 -2.27 1.58 -19.29
N GLN A 88 -1.13 1.75 -19.95
CA GLN A 88 -0.16 0.68 -20.18
C GLN A 88 0.39 0.10 -18.87
N GLU A 89 0.61 0.93 -17.85
CA GLU A 89 1.13 0.49 -16.55
C GLU A 89 0.17 -0.49 -15.86
N PHE A 90 -1.14 -0.23 -15.93
CA PHE A 90 -2.16 -1.15 -15.42
C PHE A 90 -2.21 -2.45 -16.22
N GLU A 91 -2.12 -2.39 -17.56
CA GLU A 91 -2.05 -3.59 -18.38
C GLU A 91 -0.83 -4.45 -18.03
N ASP A 92 0.32 -3.81 -17.77
CA ASP A 92 1.55 -4.48 -17.37
C ASP A 92 1.45 -5.08 -15.97
N LEU A 93 0.79 -4.40 -15.02
CA LEU A 93 0.46 -4.95 -13.70
C LEU A 93 -0.36 -6.24 -13.85
N ILE A 94 -1.49 -6.19 -14.58
CA ILE A 94 -2.37 -7.36 -14.73
C ILE A 94 -1.62 -8.49 -15.44
N ARG A 95 -0.86 -8.19 -16.49
CA ARG A 95 -0.04 -9.19 -17.19
C ARG A 95 0.99 -9.82 -16.26
N ALA A 96 1.65 -9.02 -15.43
CA ALA A 96 2.60 -9.53 -14.44
C ALA A 96 1.92 -10.37 -13.36
N ALA A 97 0.76 -9.93 -12.85
CA ALA A 97 0.00 -10.65 -11.86
C ALA A 97 -0.44 -12.02 -12.41
N LEU A 98 -1.10 -12.06 -13.57
CA LEU A 98 -1.59 -13.30 -14.20
C LEU A 98 -0.48 -14.32 -14.47
N ARG A 99 0.73 -13.87 -14.83
CA ARG A 99 1.88 -14.76 -15.02
C ARG A 99 2.41 -15.38 -13.73
N ASN A 100 2.20 -14.73 -12.59
CA ASN A 100 2.67 -15.21 -11.29
C ASN A 100 1.61 -15.98 -10.51
N LEU A 101 0.39 -16.10 -11.05
CA LEU A 101 -0.65 -16.92 -10.45
C LEU A 101 -0.27 -18.42 -10.55
N PRO A 102 -0.60 -19.24 -9.54
CA PRO A 102 -0.31 -20.67 -9.53
C PRO A 102 -1.29 -21.47 -10.40
N LEU A 103 -1.46 -21.06 -11.66
CA LEU A 103 -2.36 -21.68 -12.63
C LEU A 103 -1.54 -22.48 -13.66
N ARG A 104 -2.03 -23.66 -14.05
CA ARG A 104 -1.33 -24.50 -15.04
C ARG A 104 -1.46 -23.97 -16.45
N GLN A 105 -2.53 -23.24 -16.75
CA GLN A 105 -2.76 -22.65 -18.07
C GLN A 105 -2.59 -21.13 -18.05
N PRO A 106 -1.99 -20.53 -19.08
CA PRO A 106 -1.83 -19.09 -19.17
C PRO A 106 -3.20 -18.41 -19.24
N SER A 107 -3.37 -17.40 -18.40
CA SER A 107 -4.56 -16.55 -18.40
C SER A 107 -4.29 -15.31 -19.25
N VAL A 108 -5.08 -15.09 -20.30
CA VAL A 108 -5.00 -13.92 -21.18
C VAL A 108 -6.37 -13.25 -21.18
N LEU A 109 -6.39 -11.95 -20.88
CA LEU A 109 -7.62 -11.18 -20.76
C LEU A 109 -7.71 -10.13 -21.86
N THR A 110 -8.93 -9.91 -22.35
CA THR A 110 -9.23 -8.85 -23.31
C THR A 110 -9.25 -7.47 -22.63
N ALA A 111 -9.13 -6.42 -23.44
CA ALA A 111 -9.27 -5.04 -22.97
C ALA A 111 -10.62 -4.78 -22.27
N LYS A 112 -11.69 -5.51 -22.65
CA LYS A 112 -13.00 -5.42 -21.99
C LYS A 112 -12.91 -5.90 -20.54
N SER A 113 -12.24 -7.03 -20.30
CA SER A 113 -12.03 -7.59 -18.97
C SER A 113 -11.14 -6.69 -18.11
N LEU A 114 -10.10 -6.10 -18.68
CA LEU A 114 -9.25 -5.14 -17.97
C LEU A 114 -10.04 -3.90 -17.50
N ARG A 115 -10.90 -3.35 -18.37
CA ARG A 115 -11.80 -2.24 -17.99
C ARG A 115 -12.79 -2.65 -16.91
N HIS A 116 -13.30 -3.88 -16.98
CA HIS A 116 -14.22 -4.39 -15.97
C HIS A 116 -13.54 -4.54 -14.60
N ILE A 117 -12.30 -5.05 -14.56
CA ILE A 117 -11.50 -5.12 -13.32
C ILE A 117 -11.36 -3.72 -12.71
N LEU A 118 -10.98 -2.70 -13.49
CA LEU A 118 -10.87 -1.33 -12.98
C LEU A 118 -12.20 -0.80 -12.42
N GLN A 119 -13.31 -1.03 -13.11
CA GLN A 119 -14.64 -0.59 -12.65
C GLN A 119 -15.06 -1.29 -11.36
N ALA A 120 -14.95 -2.62 -11.31
CA ALA A 120 -15.36 -3.43 -10.17
C ALA A 120 -14.52 -3.15 -8.91
N THR A 121 -13.26 -2.79 -9.09
CA THR A 121 -12.28 -2.58 -8.01
C THR A 121 -12.03 -1.11 -7.71
N GLN A 122 -12.65 -0.21 -8.48
CA GLN A 122 -12.38 1.23 -8.52
C GLN A 122 -10.89 1.58 -8.73
N GLY A 123 -10.10 0.69 -9.33
CA GLY A 123 -8.66 0.85 -9.51
C GLY A 123 -7.85 0.76 -8.21
N LEU A 124 -8.41 0.23 -7.12
CA LEU A 124 -7.66 -0.02 -5.88
C LEU A 124 -6.81 -1.27 -6.02
N THR A 125 -5.51 -1.18 -5.72
CA THR A 125 -4.58 -2.33 -5.75
C THR A 125 -5.13 -3.50 -4.94
N ALA A 126 -5.59 -3.27 -3.71
CA ALA A 126 -6.17 -4.31 -2.86
C ALA A 126 -7.41 -4.96 -3.49
N GLY A 127 -8.28 -4.16 -4.11
CA GLY A 127 -9.47 -4.66 -4.81
C GLY A 127 -9.11 -5.54 -6.01
N ILE A 128 -8.15 -5.09 -6.83
CA ILE A 128 -7.63 -5.83 -7.98
C ILE A 128 -7.10 -7.20 -7.55
N PHE A 129 -6.21 -7.25 -6.57
CA PHE A 129 -5.63 -8.53 -6.12
C PHE A 129 -6.66 -9.42 -5.41
N THR A 130 -7.64 -8.85 -4.71
CA THR A 130 -8.75 -9.62 -4.12
C THR A 130 -9.56 -10.33 -5.21
N MET A 131 -9.92 -9.61 -6.26
CA MET A 131 -10.64 -10.17 -7.41
C MET A 131 -9.83 -11.27 -8.10
N LEU A 132 -8.55 -11.01 -8.42
CA LEU A 132 -7.68 -11.99 -9.07
C LEU A 132 -7.50 -13.26 -8.22
N ASN A 133 -7.29 -13.11 -6.90
CA ASN A 133 -7.17 -14.25 -6.00
C ASN A 133 -8.46 -15.07 -5.93
N ALA A 134 -9.62 -14.41 -5.84
CA ALA A 134 -10.91 -15.10 -5.82
C ALA A 134 -11.14 -15.91 -7.12
N LEU A 135 -10.84 -15.33 -8.28
CA LEU A 135 -10.93 -16.02 -9.57
C LEU A 135 -9.93 -17.17 -9.68
N THR A 136 -8.71 -16.98 -9.16
CA THR A 136 -7.68 -18.02 -9.13
C THR A 136 -8.16 -19.23 -8.33
N ILE A 137 -8.66 -19.02 -7.11
CA ILE A 137 -9.19 -20.08 -6.25
C ILE A 137 -10.32 -20.82 -6.96
N ALA A 138 -11.32 -20.09 -7.47
CA ALA A 138 -12.47 -20.68 -8.15
C ALA A 138 -12.08 -21.54 -9.37
N THR A 139 -11.06 -21.12 -10.12
CA THR A 139 -10.58 -21.86 -11.30
C THR A 139 -9.72 -23.07 -10.97
N ILE A 140 -9.05 -23.07 -9.81
CA ILE A 140 -8.37 -24.26 -9.29
C ILE A 140 -9.41 -25.27 -8.80
N GLU A 141 -10.40 -24.83 -8.04
CA GLU A 141 -11.44 -25.71 -7.46
C GLU A 141 -12.30 -26.38 -8.54
N ASN A 142 -12.60 -25.69 -9.64
CA ASN A 142 -13.35 -26.26 -10.77
C ASN A 142 -12.47 -27.01 -11.79
N GLY A 143 -11.16 -27.10 -11.56
CA GLY A 143 -10.21 -27.82 -12.42
C GLY A 143 -9.88 -27.16 -13.76
N ARG A 144 -10.39 -25.94 -14.03
CA ARG A 144 -10.08 -25.22 -15.28
C ARG A 144 -8.64 -24.72 -15.31
N GLU A 145 -8.11 -24.33 -14.15
CA GLU A 145 -6.76 -23.80 -13.94
C GLU A 145 -6.37 -22.69 -14.93
N GLN A 146 -7.36 -21.84 -15.28
CA GLN A 146 -7.24 -20.70 -16.19
C GLN A 146 -8.32 -19.64 -15.86
N ILE A 147 -7.94 -18.37 -15.70
CA ILE A 147 -8.89 -17.26 -15.62
C ILE A 147 -9.29 -16.84 -17.03
N THR A 148 -10.61 -16.75 -17.27
CA THR A 148 -11.19 -16.34 -18.55
C THR A 148 -11.91 -15.02 -18.46
N ASP A 149 -12.11 -14.36 -19.60
CA ASP A 149 -12.89 -13.13 -19.70
C ASP A 149 -14.29 -13.28 -19.10
N ASP A 150 -14.95 -14.40 -19.35
CA ASP A 150 -16.29 -14.67 -18.82
C ASP A 150 -16.31 -14.71 -17.28
N ALA A 151 -15.31 -15.35 -16.67
CA ALA A 151 -15.19 -15.40 -15.21
C ALA A 151 -14.94 -14.00 -14.62
N VAL A 152 -14.14 -13.17 -15.30
CA VAL A 152 -13.91 -11.77 -14.90
C VAL A 152 -15.20 -10.96 -14.97
N LEU A 153 -15.96 -11.08 -16.07
CA LEU A 153 -17.19 -10.30 -16.30
C LEU A 153 -18.36 -10.71 -15.42
N GLN A 154 -18.38 -11.95 -14.93
CA GLN A 154 -19.41 -12.47 -14.02
C GLN A 154 -19.00 -12.34 -12.54
N TRP A 155 -17.78 -11.90 -12.26
CA TRP A 155 -17.30 -11.81 -10.89
C TRP A 155 -18.11 -10.81 -10.09
N THR A 156 -18.47 -11.20 -8.87
CA THR A 156 -19.12 -10.33 -7.90
C THR A 156 -18.34 -10.38 -6.59
N PRO A 157 -18.12 -9.22 -5.94
CA PRO A 157 -17.47 -9.19 -4.65
C PRO A 157 -18.34 -9.90 -3.61
N LEU A 158 -17.79 -10.89 -2.90
CA LEU A 158 -18.47 -11.58 -1.79
C LEU A 158 -18.79 -10.62 -0.64
N ILE A 159 -17.99 -9.56 -0.49
CA ILE A 159 -18.17 -8.46 0.45
C ILE A 159 -18.06 -7.18 -0.37
N GLN A 160 -19.13 -6.40 -0.45
CA GLN A 160 -19.03 -5.06 -1.04
C GLN A 160 -18.08 -4.25 -0.16
N PRO A 161 -17.01 -3.65 -0.70
CA PRO A 161 -16.20 -2.74 0.08
C PRO A 161 -17.15 -1.64 0.59
N GLU A 162 -17.23 -1.47 1.91
CA GLU A 162 -17.88 -0.31 2.49
C GLU A 162 -17.38 0.92 1.75
N ALA A 163 -18.29 1.83 1.42
CA ALA A 163 -17.97 3.13 0.85
C ALA A 163 -17.23 3.98 1.90
N ALA A 164 -16.04 3.54 2.28
CA ALA A 164 -15.12 4.31 3.09
C ALA A 164 -14.28 5.14 2.12
N TYR A 165 -14.23 6.44 2.40
CA TYR A 165 -13.45 7.47 1.70
C TYR A 165 -14.09 7.94 0.38
N SER A 166 -15.25 8.61 0.52
CA SER A 166 -15.64 9.73 -0.35
C SER A 166 -15.17 11.05 0.26
#